data_AF-A0A2T2U7Z7-F1
#
_entry.id   AF-A0A2T2U7Z7-F1
#
_cell.length_a   1.000
_cell.length_b   1.000
_cell.length_c   1.000
_cell.angle_alpha   90.00
_cell.angle_beta   90.00
_cell.angle_gamma   90.00
#
_symmetry.space_group_name_H-M   'P 1'
#
loop_
_entity.id
_entity.type
_entity.pdbx_description
1 polymer ?
#
loop_
_entity_poly.entity_id
_entity_poly.type
_entity_poly.pdbx_seq_one_letter_code
_entity_poly.pdbx_strand_id
1 'polypeptide(L)'
;MERFVTYCDLPFLDEYVRVKPDRDKDPANYTEQDHLWLDVHEFLCKSTDVYVNASEEVLEAHRRNPAFNHPYLKHLMDRPAGPHLHLDPAPFENIETASFHRKNATPHALFLVEDTDAAPEVLSRQFGVLFLPVERLFEHWKRIGRYQSLNVSRRGGSSECLKQWRDLERFAAPMTALVVCDQFMLDDREKAQRNLYRMLLHLLPQGPNDVAVDVTLLTRDDKLYGGLESVHRELKDFLDEQRPDLAFNLCVATPQGPNSYHDRHIFTNYGFMKSGQSFNYFNRRGEISVDTTLDFEPLMKELFVARDKLGTVAAAVPSVNEIGVTQVAVGSLENRLFGDDM
;
A
#
# COMPACT_ATOMS: atom_id res chain seq x y z
N MET A 1 0.58 -0.73 19.24
CA MET A 1 0.28 0.03 18.01
C MET A 1 1.01 -0.69 16.89
N GLU A 2 0.28 -1.39 16.04
CA GLU A 2 0.83 -2.13 14.89
C GLU A 2 1.70 -1.21 14.02
N ARG A 3 2.97 -1.58 13.88
CA ARG A 3 3.98 -0.89 13.07
C ARG A 3 4.07 -1.56 11.72
N PHE A 4 4.87 -1.00 10.81
CA PHE A 4 5.30 -1.77 9.65
C PHE A 4 5.99 -3.06 10.09
N VAL A 5 5.91 -4.10 9.27
CA VAL A 5 6.73 -5.31 9.44
C VAL A 5 7.68 -5.39 8.27
N THR A 6 8.98 -5.48 8.56
CA THR A 6 10.03 -5.60 7.56
C THR A 6 10.80 -6.90 7.81
N TYR A 7 10.88 -7.76 6.81
CA TYR A 7 11.69 -8.97 6.83
C TYR A 7 13.00 -8.69 6.09
N CYS A 8 14.14 -8.89 6.75
CA CYS A 8 15.46 -8.71 6.18
C CYS A 8 16.25 -10.02 6.23
N ASP A 9 16.90 -10.43 5.15
CA ASP A 9 17.95 -11.43 5.24
C ASP A 9 19.32 -10.77 5.55
N LEU A 10 20.29 -11.57 5.99
CA LEU A 10 21.64 -11.07 6.28
C LEU A 10 22.35 -10.56 5.02
N PRO A 11 22.29 -11.24 3.85
CA PRO A 11 22.87 -10.74 2.61
C PRO A 11 22.40 -9.33 2.23
N PHE A 12 21.10 -9.02 2.37
CA PHE A 12 20.56 -7.69 2.16
C PHE A 12 21.18 -6.67 3.10
N LEU A 13 21.23 -6.97 4.41
CA LEU A 13 21.79 -6.04 5.40
C LEU A 13 23.26 -5.73 5.11
N ASP A 14 24.00 -6.73 4.66
CA ASP A 14 25.41 -6.62 4.28
C ASP A 14 25.59 -5.67 3.10
N GLU A 15 24.80 -5.86 2.04
CA GLU A 15 24.86 -5.01 0.84
C GLU A 15 24.33 -3.60 1.11
N TYR A 16 23.25 -3.47 1.89
CA TYR A 16 22.65 -2.21 2.28
C TYR A 16 23.63 -1.29 3.00
N VAL A 17 24.50 -1.86 3.83
CA VAL A 17 25.53 -1.12 4.57
C VAL A 17 26.70 -0.72 3.68
N ARG A 18 27.01 -1.50 2.63
CA ARG A 18 28.07 -1.14 1.67
C ARG A 18 27.71 0.11 0.87
N VAL A 19 26.43 0.28 0.54
CA VAL A 19 25.93 1.42 -0.23
C VAL A 19 25.59 2.66 0.62
N LYS A 20 25.92 2.65 1.91
CA LYS A 20 25.71 3.80 2.81
C LYS A 20 26.49 5.05 2.34
N PRO A 21 26.01 6.26 2.69
CA PRO A 21 26.78 7.49 2.52
C PRO A 21 28.13 7.44 3.26
N ASP A 22 29.13 8.13 2.73
CA ASP A 22 30.37 8.38 3.47
C ASP A 22 30.07 9.23 4.71
N ARG A 23 30.56 8.79 5.87
CA ARG A 23 30.28 9.41 7.17
C ARG A 23 30.95 10.78 7.30
N ASP A 24 32.09 10.95 6.64
CA ASP A 24 32.87 12.20 6.70
C ASP A 24 32.44 13.19 5.62
N LYS A 25 31.46 12.80 4.78
CA LYS A 25 30.88 13.66 3.77
C LYS A 25 30.01 14.74 4.43
N ASP A 26 30.27 15.99 4.07
CA ASP A 26 29.44 17.12 4.49
C ASP A 26 27.97 16.90 4.02
N PRO A 27 26.98 16.96 4.92
CA PRO A 27 25.56 16.84 4.57
C PRO A 27 25.10 17.80 3.47
N ALA A 28 25.73 18.97 3.31
CA ALA A 28 25.43 19.89 2.22
C ALA A 28 25.76 19.33 0.82
N ASN A 29 26.61 18.31 0.76
CA ASN A 29 27.04 17.64 -0.48
C ASN A 29 26.36 16.30 -0.71
N TYR A 30 25.35 15.94 0.11
CA TYR A 30 24.61 14.70 -0.06
C TYR A 30 23.88 14.67 -1.41
N THR A 31 23.97 13.52 -2.07
CA THR A 31 23.25 13.23 -3.30
C THR A 31 21.81 12.82 -2.99
N GLU A 32 20.95 12.74 -4.02
CA GLU A 32 19.61 12.18 -3.85
C GLU A 32 19.65 10.75 -3.26
N GLN A 33 20.64 9.96 -3.69
CA GLN A 33 20.85 8.59 -3.20
C GLN A 33 21.18 8.58 -1.71
N ASP A 34 22.02 9.50 -1.24
CA ASP A 34 22.37 9.60 0.18
C ASP A 34 21.14 9.93 1.04
N HIS A 35 20.29 10.84 0.56
CA HIS A 35 19.04 11.16 1.22
C HIS A 35 18.05 9.98 1.22
N LEU A 36 17.93 9.24 0.12
CA LEU A 36 17.11 8.03 0.07
C LEU A 36 17.60 6.97 1.06
N TRP A 37 18.92 6.78 1.15
CA TRP A 37 19.50 5.86 2.13
C TRP A 37 19.19 6.27 3.57
N LEU A 38 19.32 7.56 3.89
CA LEU A 38 18.99 8.08 5.23
C LEU A 38 17.50 7.92 5.56
N ASP A 39 16.62 8.17 4.60
CA ASP A 39 15.17 7.98 4.76
C ASP A 39 14.83 6.49 5.03
N VAL A 40 15.41 5.56 4.26
CA VAL A 40 15.25 4.11 4.49
C VAL A 40 15.79 3.72 5.87
N HIS A 41 16.99 4.19 6.22
CA HIS A 41 17.61 3.86 7.49
C HIS A 41 16.77 4.37 8.67
N GLU A 42 16.24 5.59 8.57
CA GLU A 42 15.34 6.14 9.57
C GLU A 42 14.07 5.31 9.72
N PHE A 43 13.46 4.90 8.60
CA PHE A 43 12.29 4.02 8.61
C PHE A 43 12.59 2.70 9.32
N LEU A 44 13.67 2.00 8.94
CA LEU A 44 14.10 0.75 9.56
C LEU A 44 14.33 0.95 11.07
N CYS A 45 14.91 2.08 11.46
CA CYS A 45 15.26 2.39 12.84
C CYS A 45 14.14 2.99 13.70
N LYS A 46 12.97 3.32 13.14
CA LYS A 46 11.92 4.05 13.88
C LYS A 46 10.48 3.62 13.59
N SER A 47 10.19 3.13 12.39
CA SER A 47 8.81 3.02 11.89
C SER A 47 8.33 1.58 11.63
N THR A 48 9.23 0.60 11.70
CA THR A 48 8.93 -0.81 11.46
C THR A 48 9.42 -1.69 12.61
N ASP A 49 8.90 -2.89 12.69
CA ASP A 49 9.50 -4.04 13.37
C ASP A 49 10.30 -4.82 12.34
N VAL A 50 11.52 -5.23 12.70
CA VAL A 50 12.48 -5.81 11.74
C VAL A 50 12.72 -7.26 12.14
N TYR A 51 12.33 -8.20 11.28
CA TYR A 51 12.59 -9.61 11.43
C TYR A 51 13.81 -9.98 10.59
N VAL A 52 14.84 -10.56 11.20
CA VAL A 52 16.08 -10.93 10.53
C VAL A 52 16.22 -12.44 10.44
N ASN A 53 16.58 -12.93 9.26
CA ASN A 53 16.89 -14.34 9.02
C ASN A 53 18.23 -14.75 9.67
N ALA A 54 18.25 -14.82 10.99
CA ALA A 54 19.44 -15.17 11.76
C ALA A 54 19.05 -15.78 13.11
N SER A 55 19.90 -16.67 13.64
CA SER A 55 19.91 -16.95 15.07
C SER A 55 20.80 -15.95 15.82
N GLU A 56 20.68 -15.90 17.15
CA GLU A 56 21.56 -15.08 17.99
C GLU A 56 23.04 -15.49 17.80
N GLU A 57 23.34 -16.78 17.66
CA GLU A 57 24.72 -17.24 17.42
C GLU A 57 25.28 -16.75 16.08
N VAL A 58 24.45 -16.77 15.03
CA VAL A 58 24.84 -16.26 13.71
C VAL A 58 25.08 -14.77 13.80
N LEU A 59 24.21 -14.02 14.48
CA LEU A 59 24.37 -12.58 14.64
C LEU A 59 25.63 -12.23 15.46
N GLU A 60 25.91 -12.97 16.52
CA GLU A 60 27.13 -12.80 17.33
C GLU A 60 28.41 -13.11 16.54
N ALA A 61 28.38 -14.14 15.70
CA ALA A 61 29.47 -14.42 14.77
C ALA A 61 29.64 -13.27 13.77
N HIS A 62 28.52 -12.74 13.25
CA HIS A 62 28.49 -11.60 12.33
C HIS A 62 29.07 -10.34 12.97
N ARG A 63 28.70 -10.01 14.21
CA ARG A 63 29.21 -8.86 14.98
C ARG A 63 30.72 -8.89 15.20
N ARG A 64 31.31 -10.08 15.31
CA ARG A 64 32.76 -10.25 15.47
C ARG A 64 33.54 -10.05 14.18
N ASN A 65 32.87 -10.11 13.03
CA ASN A 65 33.50 -9.86 11.74
C ASN A 65 33.74 -8.34 11.59
N PRO A 66 35.00 -7.89 11.44
CA PRO A 66 35.31 -6.47 11.29
C PRO A 66 34.64 -5.82 10.08
N ALA A 67 34.34 -6.59 9.03
CA ALA A 67 33.60 -6.11 7.87
C ALA A 67 32.14 -5.72 8.21
N PHE A 68 31.59 -6.28 9.30
CA PHE A 68 30.19 -6.12 9.72
C PHE A 68 30.02 -5.38 11.05
N ASN A 69 31.12 -4.99 11.70
CA ASN A 69 31.10 -4.06 12.84
C ASN A 69 30.82 -2.62 12.37
N HIS A 70 29.70 -2.43 11.67
CA HIS A 70 29.29 -1.15 11.13
C HIS A 70 28.41 -0.41 12.13
N PRO A 71 28.68 0.88 12.44
CA PRO A 71 27.87 1.67 13.37
C PRO A 71 26.37 1.68 13.05
N TYR A 72 25.98 1.61 11.77
CA TYR A 72 24.56 1.58 11.36
C TYR A 72 23.86 0.25 11.66
N LEU A 73 24.51 -0.90 11.45
CA LEU A 73 23.94 -2.18 11.88
C LEU A 73 23.88 -2.24 13.40
N LYS A 74 24.95 -1.79 14.06
CA LYS A 74 24.98 -1.69 15.51
C LYS A 74 23.86 -0.79 16.02
N HIS A 75 23.57 0.33 15.35
CA HIS A 75 22.47 1.21 15.71
C HIS A 75 21.09 0.58 15.49
N LEU A 76 20.93 -0.19 14.41
CA LEU A 76 19.72 -0.98 14.16
C LEU A 76 19.53 -2.06 15.24
N MET A 77 20.62 -2.66 15.72
CA MET A 77 20.63 -3.78 16.66
C MET A 77 20.61 -3.42 18.15
N ASP A 78 21.28 -2.34 18.55
CA ASP A 78 21.62 -2.06 19.96
C ASP A 78 20.64 -1.10 20.66
N ARG A 79 19.56 -0.67 19.99
CA ARG A 79 18.66 0.34 20.58
C ARG A 79 17.75 -0.26 21.66
N PRO A 80 17.84 0.20 22.93
CA PRO A 80 16.99 -0.30 24.01
C PRO A 80 15.56 0.27 23.99
N ALA A 81 15.22 1.15 23.04
CA ALA A 81 13.89 1.74 22.85
C ALA A 81 13.54 2.02 21.37
N GLY A 82 14.27 1.41 20.43
CA GLY A 82 14.05 1.46 18.98
C GLY A 82 13.49 0.13 18.47
N PRO A 83 13.27 -0.04 17.15
CA PRO A 83 12.45 -1.10 16.54
C PRO A 83 12.69 -2.47 17.17
N HIS A 84 11.60 -3.21 17.34
CA HIS A 84 11.65 -4.58 17.83
C HIS A 84 12.39 -5.41 16.76
N LEU A 85 13.71 -5.53 16.92
CA LEU A 85 14.52 -6.43 16.12
C LEU A 85 14.21 -7.85 16.59
N HIS A 86 13.69 -8.66 15.70
CA HIS A 86 13.35 -10.04 15.95
C HIS A 86 14.31 -10.92 15.16
N LEU A 87 15.06 -11.77 15.86
CA LEU A 87 15.85 -12.82 15.23
C LEU A 87 14.95 -14.04 15.10
N ASP A 88 14.39 -14.21 13.90
CA ASP A 88 13.43 -15.27 13.63
C ASP A 88 13.60 -15.79 12.20
N PRO A 89 14.24 -16.96 12.02
CA PRO A 89 14.39 -17.58 10.72
C PRO A 89 13.09 -18.24 10.22
N ALA A 90 12.12 -18.53 11.08
CA ALA A 90 10.95 -19.32 10.71
C ALA A 90 10.07 -18.69 9.61
N PRO A 91 9.85 -17.36 9.57
CA PRO A 91 9.20 -16.71 8.43
C PRO A 91 9.89 -17.01 7.10
N PHE A 92 11.23 -16.99 7.07
CA PHE A 92 12.05 -17.12 5.85
C PHE A 92 11.99 -18.50 5.22
N GLU A 93 11.70 -19.54 5.99
CA GLU A 93 11.41 -20.87 5.44
C GLU A 93 10.14 -20.90 4.56
N ASN A 94 9.27 -19.90 4.71
CA ASN A 94 7.93 -19.89 4.12
C ASN A 94 7.58 -18.59 3.39
N ILE A 95 8.49 -17.61 3.28
CA ILE A 95 8.22 -16.31 2.63
C ILE A 95 7.84 -16.44 1.15
N GLU A 96 8.16 -17.57 0.50
CA GLU A 96 7.77 -17.85 -0.89
C GLU A 96 6.48 -18.68 -1.00
N THR A 97 5.71 -18.79 0.08
CA THR A 97 4.46 -19.56 0.11
C THR A 97 3.24 -18.66 0.24
N ALA A 98 2.19 -18.97 -0.52
CA ALA A 98 0.92 -18.27 -0.41
C ALA A 98 0.31 -18.37 1.00
N SER A 99 0.55 -19.48 1.73
CA SER A 99 0.08 -19.66 3.10
C SER A 99 0.64 -18.62 4.06
N PHE A 100 1.92 -18.27 3.93
CA PHE A 100 2.54 -17.26 4.77
C PHE A 100 1.90 -15.90 4.52
N HIS A 101 1.76 -15.50 3.25
CA HIS A 101 1.23 -14.19 2.88
C HIS A 101 -0.25 -14.01 3.19
N ARG A 102 -1.04 -15.09 3.21
CA ARG A 102 -2.47 -15.02 3.57
C ARG A 102 -2.69 -14.94 5.09
N LYS A 103 -1.81 -15.53 5.89
CA LYS A 103 -2.04 -15.71 7.34
C LYS A 103 -1.19 -14.83 8.22
N ASN A 104 0.04 -14.52 7.79
CA ASN A 104 1.06 -13.92 8.65
C ASN A 104 1.53 -12.55 8.15
N ALA A 105 1.59 -12.34 6.84
CA ALA A 105 2.03 -11.05 6.31
C ALA A 105 0.94 -10.00 6.47
N THR A 106 1.29 -8.82 6.98
CA THR A 106 0.42 -7.64 6.91
C THR A 106 0.42 -7.10 5.46
N PRO A 107 -0.63 -6.40 5.01
CA PRO A 107 -0.66 -5.83 3.65
C PRO A 107 0.52 -4.90 3.37
N HIS A 108 0.98 -4.19 4.38
CA HIS A 108 2.06 -3.22 4.27
C HIS A 108 3.43 -3.82 4.61
N ALA A 109 3.56 -5.16 4.67
CA ALA A 109 4.84 -5.82 4.90
C ALA A 109 5.86 -5.49 3.79
N LEU A 110 7.13 -5.45 4.17
CA LEU A 110 8.26 -5.19 3.29
C LEU A 110 9.28 -6.34 3.41
N PHE A 111 9.67 -6.93 2.29
CA PHE A 111 10.67 -8.00 2.23
C PHE A 111 11.93 -7.46 1.59
N LEU A 112 12.96 -7.27 2.40
CA LEU A 112 14.27 -6.76 2.02
C LEU A 112 15.25 -7.94 1.96
N VAL A 113 15.28 -8.60 0.82
CA VAL A 113 15.94 -9.90 0.65
C VAL A 113 16.77 -9.93 -0.62
N GLU A 114 17.92 -10.60 -0.55
CA GLU A 114 18.78 -10.90 -1.71
C GLU A 114 18.77 -12.39 -2.04
N ASP A 115 18.52 -13.25 -1.06
CA ASP A 115 18.58 -14.71 -1.20
C ASP A 115 17.16 -15.30 -1.22
N THR A 116 16.63 -15.46 -2.44
CA THR A 116 15.32 -16.06 -2.72
C THR A 116 15.45 -17.00 -3.92
N ASP A 117 14.64 -18.07 -3.94
CA ASP A 117 14.62 -19.04 -5.03
C ASP A 117 14.04 -18.42 -6.30
N ALA A 118 13.03 -17.56 -6.16
CA ALA A 118 12.42 -16.82 -7.25
C ALA A 118 12.83 -15.33 -7.26
N ALA A 119 12.83 -14.72 -8.45
CA ALA A 119 13.16 -13.30 -8.58
C ALA A 119 12.20 -12.41 -7.75
N PRO A 120 12.71 -11.38 -7.03
CA PRO A 120 11.88 -10.50 -6.19
C PRO A 120 10.68 -9.87 -6.90
N GLU A 121 10.77 -9.54 -8.19
CA GLU A 121 9.64 -8.99 -8.95
C GLU A 121 8.53 -10.02 -9.20
N VAL A 122 8.90 -11.30 -9.32
CA VAL A 122 7.94 -12.41 -9.45
C VAL A 122 7.21 -12.60 -8.13
N LEU A 123 7.95 -12.70 -7.02
CA LEU A 123 7.40 -12.82 -5.67
C LEU A 123 6.48 -11.63 -5.33
N SER A 124 6.92 -10.41 -5.68
CA SER A 124 6.14 -9.20 -5.44
C SER A 124 4.79 -9.23 -6.15
N ARG A 125 4.78 -9.63 -7.43
CA ARG A 125 3.54 -9.75 -8.21
C ARG A 125 2.65 -10.87 -7.68
N GLN A 126 3.24 -12.02 -7.37
CA GLN A 126 2.54 -13.21 -6.92
C GLN A 126 1.82 -13.00 -5.59
N PHE A 127 2.47 -12.31 -4.64
CA PHE A 127 1.96 -12.15 -3.28
C PHE A 127 1.36 -10.78 -2.97
N GLY A 128 1.50 -9.81 -3.87
CA GLY A 128 0.92 -8.48 -3.70
C GLY A 128 1.62 -7.62 -2.64
N VAL A 129 2.87 -7.94 -2.30
CA VAL A 129 3.72 -7.21 -1.36
C VAL A 129 5.08 -6.90 -2.00
N LEU A 130 5.89 -6.05 -1.39
CA LEU A 130 7.18 -5.64 -1.94
C LEU A 130 8.30 -6.58 -1.48
N PHE A 131 8.94 -7.24 -2.45
CA PHE A 131 10.24 -7.87 -2.32
C PHE A 131 11.27 -6.99 -3.03
N LEU A 132 12.22 -6.43 -2.27
CA LEU A 132 13.19 -5.45 -2.76
C LEU A 132 14.62 -5.89 -2.41
N PRO A 133 15.45 -6.23 -3.41
CA PRO A 133 16.89 -6.24 -3.23
C PRO A 133 17.42 -4.80 -3.15
N VAL A 134 18.62 -4.60 -2.62
CA VAL A 134 19.27 -3.29 -2.42
C VAL A 134 19.34 -2.50 -3.72
N GLU A 135 19.60 -3.17 -4.84
CA GLU A 135 19.69 -2.55 -6.17
C GLU A 135 18.38 -1.90 -6.64
N ARG A 136 17.22 -2.38 -6.16
CA ARG A 136 15.89 -1.83 -6.47
C ARG A 136 15.32 -0.94 -5.37
N LEU A 137 15.83 -1.08 -4.15
CA LEU A 137 15.29 -0.44 -2.96
C LEU A 137 15.05 1.06 -3.15
N PHE A 138 16.06 1.80 -3.61
CA PHE A 138 15.99 3.27 -3.69
C PHE A 138 15.10 3.78 -4.82
N GLU A 139 15.03 3.06 -5.94
CA GLU A 139 14.09 3.35 -7.03
C GLU A 139 12.65 3.24 -6.53
N HIS A 140 12.33 2.14 -5.84
CA HIS A 140 11.02 1.93 -5.24
C HIS A 140 10.75 2.94 -4.13
N TRP A 141 11.72 3.20 -3.25
CA TRP A 141 11.58 4.15 -2.14
C TRP A 141 11.26 5.56 -2.62
N LYS A 142 11.86 5.99 -3.73
CA LYS A 142 11.54 7.28 -4.35
C LYS A 142 10.07 7.38 -4.77
N ARG A 143 9.46 6.27 -5.19
CA ARG A 143 8.07 6.19 -5.64
C ARG A 143 7.06 6.05 -4.51
N ILE A 144 7.37 5.29 -3.46
CA ILE A 144 6.39 4.95 -2.40
C ILE A 144 6.71 5.56 -1.04
N GLY A 145 7.91 6.12 -0.85
CA GLY A 145 8.36 6.70 0.42
C GLY A 145 8.29 8.24 0.46
N ARG A 146 7.81 8.86 -0.63
CA ARG A 146 7.73 10.33 -0.76
C ARG A 146 6.32 10.78 -1.07
N TYR A 147 5.95 11.90 -0.46
CA TYR A 147 4.77 12.67 -0.82
C TYR A 147 4.86 13.10 -2.29
N GLN A 148 3.75 12.96 -3.00
CA GLN A 148 3.62 13.37 -4.39
C GLN A 148 2.25 14.02 -4.60
N SER A 149 2.17 15.02 -5.48
CA SER A 149 0.90 15.68 -5.81
C SER A 149 0.74 15.76 -7.32
N LEU A 150 -0.46 15.44 -7.82
CA LEU A 150 -0.86 15.66 -9.20
C LEU A 150 -1.91 16.76 -9.25
N ASN A 151 -1.69 17.73 -10.13
CA ASN A 151 -2.74 18.66 -10.49
C ASN A 151 -3.80 17.93 -11.33
N VAL A 152 -5.06 18.11 -11.00
CA VAL A 152 -6.20 17.68 -11.82
C VAL A 152 -6.86 18.96 -12.31
N SER A 153 -6.60 19.39 -13.54
CA SER A 153 -7.14 20.67 -14.03
C SER A 153 -7.57 20.63 -15.49
N ARG A 154 -8.67 21.35 -15.77
CA ARG A 154 -9.25 21.53 -17.11
C ARG A 154 -8.30 22.22 -18.09
N ARG A 155 -7.40 23.07 -17.61
CA ARG A 155 -6.57 23.92 -18.48
C ARG A 155 -5.33 23.21 -19.02
N GLY A 156 -4.93 22.09 -18.40
CA GLY A 156 -3.61 21.49 -18.64
C GLY A 156 -2.47 22.49 -18.35
N GLY A 157 -1.21 22.04 -18.37
CA GLY A 157 -0.07 22.98 -18.44
C GLY A 157 1.15 22.66 -17.58
N SER A 158 1.03 21.79 -16.58
CA SER A 158 2.19 21.26 -15.85
C SER A 158 2.54 19.83 -16.29
N SER A 159 3.81 19.46 -16.17
CA SER A 159 4.27 18.07 -16.30
C SER A 159 3.68 17.15 -15.22
N GLU A 160 3.30 17.72 -14.08
CA GLU A 160 2.67 17.06 -12.94
C GLU A 160 1.16 17.25 -12.95
N CYS A 161 0.53 16.80 -14.04
CA CYS A 161 -0.91 16.84 -14.23
C CYS A 161 -1.44 15.43 -14.51
N LEU A 162 -2.52 15.05 -13.84
CA LEU A 162 -3.30 13.86 -14.16
C LEU A 162 -4.10 14.14 -15.44
N LYS A 163 -3.81 13.41 -16.52
CA LYS A 163 -4.51 13.51 -17.82
C LYS A 163 -5.42 12.32 -18.08
N GLN A 164 -5.11 11.19 -17.47
CA GLN A 164 -5.85 9.93 -17.59
C GLN A 164 -5.58 9.06 -16.36
N TRP A 165 -6.43 8.07 -16.10
CA TRP A 165 -6.24 7.14 -14.98
C TRP A 165 -4.93 6.36 -15.04
N ARG A 166 -4.39 6.11 -16.24
CA ARG A 166 -3.08 5.49 -16.42
C ARG A 166 -1.96 6.25 -15.72
N ASP A 167 -2.10 7.57 -15.53
CA ASP A 167 -1.06 8.36 -14.87
C ASP A 167 -0.89 7.99 -13.38
N LEU A 168 -1.83 7.24 -12.80
CA LEU A 168 -1.71 6.66 -11.46
C LEU A 168 -0.75 5.48 -11.40
N GLU A 169 -0.36 4.87 -12.53
CA GLU A 169 0.62 3.77 -12.58
C GLU A 169 1.97 4.18 -11.93
N ARG A 170 2.28 5.48 -11.85
CA ARG A 170 3.46 5.97 -11.12
C ARG A 170 3.43 5.60 -9.63
N PHE A 171 2.25 5.54 -9.03
CA PHE A 171 1.99 5.14 -7.64
C PHE A 171 1.71 3.63 -7.49
N ALA A 172 1.62 2.90 -8.60
CA ALA A 172 1.34 1.46 -8.55
C ALA A 172 2.46 0.73 -7.82
N ALA A 173 2.07 -0.02 -6.81
CA ALA A 173 2.87 -0.97 -6.07
C ALA A 173 2.11 -2.31 -6.04
N PRO A 174 2.80 -3.43 -5.78
CA PRO A 174 2.13 -4.66 -5.39
C PRO A 174 1.09 -4.36 -4.30
N MET A 175 -0.10 -4.94 -4.42
CA MET A 175 -1.12 -4.77 -3.41
C MET A 175 -1.94 -6.03 -3.21
N THR A 176 -2.41 -6.19 -1.99
CA THR A 176 -3.37 -7.20 -1.56
C THR A 176 -4.66 -6.57 -1.07
N ALA A 177 -4.72 -5.24 -0.97
CA ALA A 177 -5.88 -4.54 -0.47
C ALA A 177 -6.00 -3.12 -1.04
N LEU A 178 -7.24 -2.72 -1.28
CA LEU A 178 -7.64 -1.42 -1.80
C LEU A 178 -8.94 -0.97 -1.11
N VAL A 179 -8.95 0.21 -0.51
CA VAL A 179 -10.18 0.83 0.02
C VAL A 179 -10.42 2.16 -0.70
N VAL A 180 -11.58 2.31 -1.35
CA VAL A 180 -11.99 3.55 -2.01
C VAL A 180 -13.14 4.16 -1.23
N CYS A 181 -12.94 5.36 -0.72
CA CYS A 181 -13.95 6.14 -0.01
C CYS A 181 -14.34 7.35 -0.85
N ASP A 182 -15.52 7.32 -1.48
CA ASP A 182 -16.07 8.47 -2.20
C ASP A 182 -17.61 8.41 -2.27
N GLN A 183 -18.24 9.40 -1.66
CA GLN A 183 -19.69 9.55 -1.55
C GLN A 183 -20.42 9.73 -2.89
N PHE A 184 -19.72 10.13 -3.95
CA PHE A 184 -20.33 10.51 -5.23
C PHE A 184 -19.86 9.64 -6.40
N MET A 185 -18.97 8.67 -6.15
CA MET A 185 -18.35 7.89 -7.23
C MET A 185 -19.32 6.92 -7.93
N LEU A 186 -20.46 6.63 -7.29
CA LEU A 186 -21.48 5.69 -7.76
C LEU A 186 -22.84 6.37 -7.99
N ASP A 187 -22.87 7.70 -8.18
CA ASP A 187 -24.09 8.51 -8.39
C ASP A 187 -24.72 8.38 -9.78
N ASP A 188 -23.93 8.03 -10.77
CA ASP A 188 -24.35 7.83 -12.15
C ASP A 188 -23.55 6.68 -12.78
N ARG A 189 -24.27 5.74 -13.42
CA ARG A 189 -23.68 4.52 -13.98
C ARG A 189 -22.59 4.79 -15.00
N GLU A 190 -22.87 5.67 -15.98
CA GLU A 190 -21.90 5.96 -17.04
C GLU A 190 -20.67 6.70 -16.49
N LYS A 191 -20.89 7.58 -15.50
CA LYS A 191 -19.84 8.33 -14.82
C LYS A 191 -18.94 7.42 -14.00
N ALA A 192 -19.50 6.45 -13.29
CA ALA A 192 -18.74 5.41 -12.59
C ALA A 192 -17.90 4.57 -13.56
N GLN A 193 -18.46 4.16 -14.70
CA GLN A 193 -17.73 3.41 -15.74
C GLN A 193 -16.55 4.19 -16.33
N ARG A 194 -16.68 5.51 -16.52
CA ARG A 194 -15.58 6.36 -17.01
C ARG A 194 -14.52 6.64 -15.95
N ASN A 195 -14.90 6.63 -14.67
CA ASN A 195 -14.03 6.99 -13.57
C ASN A 195 -13.59 5.77 -12.78
N LEU A 196 -14.41 5.28 -11.85
CA LEU A 196 -14.10 4.16 -10.97
C LEU A 196 -13.58 2.93 -11.71
N TYR A 197 -14.30 2.47 -12.73
CA TYR A 197 -13.96 1.23 -13.43
C TYR A 197 -12.58 1.35 -14.09
N ARG A 198 -12.33 2.48 -14.76
CA ARG A 198 -11.03 2.77 -15.39
C ARG A 198 -9.92 2.98 -14.36
N MET A 199 -10.21 3.64 -13.24
CA MET A 199 -9.27 3.81 -12.14
C MET A 199 -8.83 2.46 -11.57
N LEU A 200 -9.78 1.56 -11.29
CA LEU A 200 -9.50 0.21 -10.79
C LEU A 200 -8.61 -0.58 -11.77
N LEU A 201 -8.82 -0.46 -13.09
CA LEU A 201 -7.98 -1.15 -14.08
C LEU A 201 -6.49 -0.75 -14.02
N HIS A 202 -6.19 0.49 -13.59
CA HIS A 202 -4.82 1.02 -13.51
C HIS A 202 -4.21 0.96 -12.12
N LEU A 203 -5.04 0.83 -11.07
CA LEU A 203 -4.55 0.64 -9.70
C LEU A 203 -4.31 -0.84 -9.39
N LEU A 204 -5.22 -1.73 -9.81
CA LEU A 204 -5.12 -3.15 -9.49
C LEU A 204 -3.93 -3.81 -10.20
N PRO A 205 -3.31 -4.83 -9.57
CA PRO A 205 -2.21 -5.58 -10.15
C PRO A 205 -2.54 -6.14 -11.54
N GLN A 206 -1.50 -6.26 -12.37
CA GLN A 206 -1.60 -6.89 -13.68
C GLN A 206 -1.14 -8.35 -13.59
N GLY A 207 -1.95 -9.25 -14.15
CA GLY A 207 -1.64 -10.68 -14.19
C GLY A 207 -2.06 -11.45 -12.95
N PRO A 208 -1.71 -12.75 -12.88
CA PRO A 208 -2.14 -13.63 -11.81
C PRO A 208 -1.44 -13.34 -10.49
N ASN A 209 -2.16 -13.63 -9.40
CA ASN A 209 -1.73 -13.49 -8.02
C ASN A 209 -2.22 -14.70 -7.20
N ASP A 210 -1.37 -15.16 -6.28
CA ASP A 210 -1.70 -16.25 -5.36
C ASP A 210 -2.49 -15.76 -4.15
N VAL A 211 -2.45 -14.45 -3.90
CA VAL A 211 -3.12 -13.80 -2.78
C VAL A 211 -4.13 -12.83 -3.35
N ALA A 212 -5.42 -13.08 -3.12
CA ALA A 212 -6.49 -12.25 -3.63
C ALA A 212 -6.34 -10.79 -3.16
N VAL A 213 -6.73 -9.85 -4.02
CA VAL A 213 -6.80 -8.43 -3.67
C VAL A 213 -8.17 -8.14 -3.06
N ASP A 214 -8.21 -7.63 -1.84
CA ASP A 214 -9.45 -7.21 -1.18
C ASP A 214 -9.79 -5.78 -1.59
N VAL A 215 -10.85 -5.61 -2.37
CA VAL A 215 -11.34 -4.32 -2.85
C VAL A 215 -12.60 -3.93 -2.10
N THR A 216 -12.55 -2.84 -1.34
CA THR A 216 -13.70 -2.29 -0.64
C THR A 216 -14.05 -0.91 -1.16
N LEU A 217 -15.31 -0.74 -1.58
CA LEU A 217 -15.85 0.53 -2.05
C LEU A 217 -16.86 1.07 -1.07
N LEU A 218 -16.65 2.30 -0.60
CA LEU A 218 -17.50 2.95 0.39
C LEU A 218 -18.12 4.20 -0.22
N THR A 219 -19.44 4.22 -0.24
CA THR A 219 -20.22 5.31 -0.86
C THR A 219 -21.49 5.61 -0.07
N ARG A 220 -22.29 6.57 -0.54
CA ARG A 220 -23.57 6.90 0.11
C ARG A 220 -24.73 6.13 -0.52
N ASP A 221 -25.62 5.63 0.33
CA ASP A 221 -26.79 4.84 -0.08
C ASP A 221 -27.73 5.64 -0.98
N ASP A 222 -28.02 6.89 -0.62
CA ASP A 222 -28.88 7.80 -1.41
C ASP A 222 -28.28 8.23 -2.75
N LYS A 223 -27.07 7.75 -3.07
CA LYS A 223 -26.31 8.05 -4.27
C LYS A 223 -25.94 6.80 -5.06
N LEU A 224 -26.51 5.63 -4.81
CA LEU A 224 -26.21 4.43 -5.59
C LEU A 224 -27.09 4.31 -6.84
N TYR A 225 -26.50 4.22 -8.03
CA TYR A 225 -27.25 3.78 -9.20
C TYR A 225 -27.61 2.29 -9.04
N GLY A 226 -28.90 1.96 -9.08
CA GLY A 226 -29.36 0.55 -9.11
C GLY A 226 -29.20 -0.25 -7.79
N GLY A 227 -28.75 0.37 -6.70
CA GLY A 227 -28.55 -0.30 -5.41
C GLY A 227 -27.25 -1.11 -5.31
N LEU A 228 -26.90 -1.55 -4.10
CA LEU A 228 -25.61 -2.20 -3.81
C LEU A 228 -25.39 -3.48 -4.61
N GLU A 229 -26.39 -4.37 -4.69
CA GLU A 229 -26.25 -5.66 -5.39
C GLU A 229 -26.07 -5.49 -6.89
N SER A 230 -26.67 -4.45 -7.49
CA SER A 230 -26.49 -4.15 -8.91
C SER A 230 -25.07 -3.64 -9.15
N VAL A 231 -24.62 -2.66 -8.34
CA VAL A 231 -23.26 -2.10 -8.46
C VAL A 231 -22.20 -3.17 -8.23
N HIS A 232 -22.35 -3.99 -7.18
CA HIS A 232 -21.43 -5.08 -6.86
C HIS A 232 -21.30 -6.06 -8.03
N ARG A 233 -22.42 -6.53 -8.56
CA ARG A 233 -22.45 -7.47 -9.69
C ARG A 233 -21.83 -6.87 -10.94
N GLU A 234 -22.22 -5.66 -11.32
CA GLU A 234 -21.69 -4.99 -12.53
C GLU A 234 -20.18 -4.76 -12.44
N LEU A 235 -19.67 -4.33 -11.29
CA LEU A 235 -18.24 -4.16 -11.08
C LEU A 235 -17.50 -5.51 -11.09
N LYS A 236 -18.07 -6.53 -10.46
CA LYS A 236 -17.49 -7.87 -10.45
C LYS A 236 -17.40 -8.43 -11.87
N ASP A 237 -18.50 -8.41 -12.61
CA ASP A 237 -18.56 -8.91 -13.99
C ASP A 237 -17.56 -8.16 -14.88
N PHE A 238 -17.45 -6.84 -14.71
CA PHE A 238 -16.46 -6.03 -15.42
C PHE A 238 -15.01 -6.42 -15.08
N LEU A 239 -14.68 -6.62 -13.80
CA LEU A 239 -13.33 -7.01 -13.40
C LEU A 239 -13.00 -8.44 -13.85
N ASP A 240 -13.94 -9.38 -13.73
CA ASP A 240 -13.78 -10.76 -14.23
C ASP A 240 -13.50 -10.75 -15.75
N GLU A 241 -14.18 -9.88 -16.52
CA GLU A 241 -13.97 -9.76 -17.97
C GLU A 241 -12.62 -9.12 -18.32
N GLN A 242 -12.25 -8.01 -17.65
CA GLN A 242 -11.05 -7.24 -17.99
C GLN A 242 -9.76 -7.76 -17.34
N ARG A 243 -9.89 -8.59 -16.30
CA ARG A 243 -8.80 -9.14 -15.48
C ARG A 243 -9.09 -10.60 -15.10
N PRO A 244 -9.26 -11.52 -16.07
CA PRO A 244 -9.67 -12.90 -15.80
C PRO A 244 -8.69 -13.70 -14.94
N ASP A 245 -7.41 -13.31 -14.92
CA ASP A 245 -6.37 -13.96 -14.13
C ASP A 245 -6.20 -13.38 -12.72
N LEU A 246 -6.85 -12.25 -12.42
CA LEU A 246 -6.74 -11.59 -11.12
C LEU A 246 -7.67 -12.25 -10.11
N ALA A 247 -7.12 -12.81 -9.04
CA ALA A 247 -7.89 -13.17 -7.86
C ALA A 247 -8.21 -11.89 -7.06
N PHE A 248 -9.50 -11.62 -6.83
CA PHE A 248 -9.95 -10.49 -6.02
C PHE A 248 -11.21 -10.83 -5.22
N ASN A 249 -11.37 -10.15 -4.08
CA ASN A 249 -12.62 -10.07 -3.33
C ASN A 249 -13.17 -8.66 -3.49
N LEU A 250 -14.47 -8.53 -3.77
CA LEU A 250 -15.11 -7.21 -3.91
C LEU A 250 -16.17 -7.02 -2.84
N CYS A 251 -16.11 -5.87 -2.17
CA CYS A 251 -17.14 -5.36 -1.27
C CYS A 251 -17.59 -3.96 -1.71
N VAL A 252 -18.91 -3.73 -1.67
CA VAL A 252 -19.49 -2.40 -1.80
C VAL A 252 -20.35 -2.17 -0.56
N ALA A 253 -20.10 -1.07 0.17
CA ALA A 253 -20.83 -0.77 1.39
C ALA A 253 -21.19 0.73 1.52
N THR A 254 -22.22 0.98 2.34
CA THR A 254 -22.78 2.31 2.61
C THR A 254 -22.64 2.66 4.08
N PRO A 255 -21.60 3.41 4.49
CA PRO A 255 -21.39 3.73 5.90
C PRO A 255 -22.62 4.41 6.53
N GLN A 256 -23.01 3.99 7.73
CA GLN A 256 -24.15 4.55 8.44
C GLN A 256 -23.75 5.83 9.19
N GLY A 257 -24.71 6.77 9.31
CA GLY A 257 -24.60 7.95 10.16
C GLY A 257 -24.55 9.30 9.44
N PRO A 258 -25.08 10.36 10.07
CA PRO A 258 -25.25 11.69 9.46
C PRO A 258 -23.94 12.45 9.21
N ASN A 259 -22.81 12.02 9.80
CA ASN A 259 -21.47 12.56 9.59
C ASN A 259 -20.57 11.59 8.81
N SER A 260 -21.16 10.75 7.96
CA SER A 260 -20.42 9.78 7.14
C SER A 260 -19.31 10.49 6.36
N TYR A 261 -18.12 9.92 6.48
CA TYR A 261 -16.83 10.35 5.92
C TYR A 261 -16.91 11.25 4.68
N HIS A 262 -16.70 12.56 4.85
CA HIS A 262 -16.71 13.55 3.75
C HIS A 262 -15.44 13.53 2.91
N ASP A 263 -14.36 13.03 3.48
CA ASP A 263 -13.09 13.00 2.79
C ASP A 263 -13.14 11.99 1.63
N ARG A 264 -12.32 12.22 0.61
CA ARG A 264 -12.18 11.27 -0.51
C ARG A 264 -10.78 10.69 -0.45
N HIS A 265 -10.71 9.40 -0.21
CA HIS A 265 -9.44 8.70 -0.13
C HIS A 265 -9.44 7.38 -0.88
N ILE A 266 -8.26 7.00 -1.34
CA ILE A 266 -7.97 5.67 -1.87
C ILE A 266 -6.80 5.12 -1.06
N PHE A 267 -7.02 4.10 -0.24
CA PHE A 267 -5.98 3.45 0.54
C PHE A 267 -5.46 2.22 -0.20
N THR A 268 -4.14 2.03 -0.19
CA THR A 268 -3.42 0.88 -0.76
C THR A 268 -2.46 0.31 0.29
N ASN A 269 -1.76 -0.78 -0.04
CA ASN A 269 -0.75 -1.38 0.83
C ASN A 269 0.37 -0.42 1.29
N TYR A 270 0.73 0.60 0.49
CA TYR A 270 1.93 1.42 0.75
C TYR A 270 1.70 2.94 0.79
N GLY A 271 0.48 3.38 0.52
CA GLY A 271 0.11 4.79 0.60
C GLY A 271 -1.39 4.99 0.50
N PHE A 272 -1.81 6.23 0.69
CA PHE A 272 -3.16 6.64 0.37
C PHE A 272 -3.18 7.89 -0.48
N MET A 273 -4.16 7.97 -1.37
CA MET A 273 -4.42 9.15 -2.18
C MET A 273 -5.56 9.95 -1.57
N LYS A 274 -5.49 11.28 -1.63
CA LYS A 274 -6.51 12.20 -1.16
C LYS A 274 -6.89 13.18 -2.28
N SER A 275 -8.18 13.52 -2.36
CA SER A 275 -8.64 14.57 -3.25
C SER A 275 -9.62 15.54 -2.61
N GLY A 276 -9.51 16.81 -2.99
CA GLY A 276 -10.46 17.87 -2.62
C GLY A 276 -11.81 17.77 -3.35
N GLN A 277 -11.90 16.92 -4.37
CA GLN A 277 -13.13 16.63 -5.12
C GLN A 277 -13.38 15.12 -5.17
N SER A 278 -14.58 14.71 -5.60
CA SER A 278 -14.83 13.32 -5.97
C SER A 278 -13.85 12.88 -7.06
N PHE A 279 -13.45 11.61 -7.04
CA PHE A 279 -12.63 10.97 -8.06
C PHE A 279 -13.34 10.84 -9.42
N ASN A 280 -14.50 11.46 -9.59
CA ASN A 280 -15.18 11.61 -10.86
C ASN A 280 -14.58 12.73 -11.74
N TYR A 281 -13.30 12.59 -12.08
CA TYR A 281 -12.56 13.63 -12.79
C TYR A 281 -12.94 13.77 -14.26
N PHE A 282 -13.37 12.71 -14.92
CA PHE A 282 -13.55 12.68 -16.37
C PHE A 282 -15.02 12.74 -16.80
N ASN A 283 -15.31 13.64 -17.74
CA ASN A 283 -16.63 13.82 -18.36
C ASN A 283 -16.87 12.80 -19.49
N ARG A 284 -18.02 12.93 -20.19
CA ARG A 284 -18.39 12.05 -21.32
C ARG A 284 -17.44 12.08 -22.51
N ARG A 285 -16.64 13.15 -22.66
CA ARG A 285 -15.62 13.31 -23.71
C ARG A 285 -14.25 12.77 -23.28
N GLY A 286 -14.12 12.26 -22.05
CA GLY A 286 -12.84 11.89 -21.46
C GLY A 286 -11.99 13.09 -21.04
N GLU A 287 -12.57 14.29 -20.98
CA GLU A 287 -11.89 15.51 -20.54
C GLU A 287 -12.09 15.69 -19.02
N ILE A 288 -11.10 16.28 -18.36
CA ILE A 288 -11.19 16.66 -16.95
C ILE A 288 -12.33 17.68 -16.76
N SER A 289 -13.20 17.46 -15.77
CA SER A 289 -14.33 18.35 -15.45
C SER A 289 -14.17 19.16 -14.16
N VAL A 290 -13.14 18.89 -13.37
CA VAL A 290 -12.90 19.54 -12.07
C VAL A 290 -11.50 20.16 -12.01
N ASP A 291 -11.31 21.11 -11.11
CA ASP A 291 -10.00 21.64 -10.76
C ASP A 291 -9.71 21.26 -9.30
N THR A 292 -8.70 20.41 -9.05
CA THR A 292 -8.31 19.91 -7.73
C THR A 292 -6.87 19.39 -7.72
N THR A 293 -6.41 18.87 -6.57
CA THR A 293 -5.19 18.08 -6.45
C THR A 293 -5.55 16.63 -6.12
N LEU A 294 -4.66 15.73 -6.54
CA LEU A 294 -4.62 14.35 -6.10
C LEU A 294 -3.28 14.15 -5.40
N ASP A 295 -3.33 14.07 -4.08
CA ASP A 295 -2.16 13.99 -3.22
C ASP A 295 -1.94 12.54 -2.81
N PHE A 296 -0.72 12.01 -2.97
CA PHE A 296 -0.31 10.69 -2.50
C PHE A 296 0.54 10.83 -1.24
N GLU A 297 0.09 10.21 -0.16
CA GLU A 297 0.72 10.19 1.15
C GLU A 297 1.26 8.78 1.45
N PRO A 298 2.59 8.62 1.62
CA PRO A 298 3.21 7.31 1.83
C PRO A 298 2.96 6.79 3.26
N LEU A 299 2.52 5.54 3.40
CA LEU A 299 2.24 4.95 4.72
C LEU A 299 3.50 4.86 5.58
N MET A 300 4.68 4.76 4.98
CA MET A 300 5.97 4.75 5.70
C MET A 300 6.20 5.99 6.58
N LYS A 301 5.53 7.11 6.25
CA LYS A 301 5.57 8.36 7.01
C LYS A 301 4.25 8.65 7.71
N GLU A 302 3.13 8.21 7.14
CA GLU A 302 1.77 8.58 7.55
C GLU A 302 0.91 7.41 8.07
N LEU A 303 1.53 6.30 8.51
CA LEU A 303 0.78 5.10 8.94
C LEU A 303 -0.28 5.43 10.01
N PHE A 304 0.08 6.25 11.00
CA PHE A 304 -0.85 6.62 12.07
C PHE A 304 -2.06 7.39 11.54
N VAL A 305 -1.84 8.36 10.64
CA VAL A 305 -2.90 9.15 10.02
C VAL A 305 -3.80 8.27 9.16
N ALA A 306 -3.21 7.36 8.39
CA ALA A 306 -3.97 6.42 7.57
C ALA A 306 -4.84 5.48 8.42
N ARG A 307 -4.30 4.97 9.54
CA ARG A 307 -5.03 4.12 10.47
C ARG A 307 -6.18 4.85 11.14
N ASP A 308 -5.96 6.07 11.61
CA ASP A 308 -7.03 6.88 12.22
C ASP A 308 -8.20 7.10 11.24
N LYS A 309 -7.86 7.40 9.97
CA LYS A 309 -8.85 7.53 8.89
C LYS A 309 -9.54 6.21 8.58
N LEU A 310 -8.80 5.10 8.45
CA LEU A 310 -9.37 3.77 8.18
C LEU A 310 -10.23 3.28 9.35
N GLY A 311 -9.85 3.53 10.59
CA GLY A 311 -10.63 3.22 11.79
C GLY A 311 -11.95 3.98 11.84
N THR A 312 -11.92 5.28 11.53
CA THR A 312 -13.14 6.09 11.39
C THR A 312 -14.06 5.52 10.32
N VAL A 313 -13.48 5.13 9.19
CA VAL A 313 -14.21 4.56 8.05
C VAL A 313 -14.84 3.21 8.41
N ALA A 314 -14.07 2.31 9.01
CA ALA A 314 -14.53 0.98 9.33
C ALA A 314 -15.54 0.95 10.47
N ALA A 315 -15.38 1.82 11.49
CA ALA A 315 -16.39 1.99 12.54
C ALA A 315 -17.74 2.48 11.98
N ALA A 316 -17.74 3.13 10.81
CA ALA A 316 -18.96 3.57 10.14
C ALA A 316 -19.58 2.49 9.23
N VAL A 317 -18.86 1.41 8.92
CA VAL A 317 -19.41 0.25 8.22
C VAL A 317 -19.93 -0.71 9.28
N PRO A 318 -21.26 -0.91 9.43
CA PRO A 318 -21.76 -1.83 10.43
C PRO A 318 -21.19 -3.23 10.19
N SER A 319 -20.93 -3.94 11.28
CA SER A 319 -20.58 -5.35 11.18
C SER A 319 -21.71 -6.07 10.43
N VAL A 320 -21.36 -6.82 9.38
CA VAL A 320 -22.33 -7.61 8.56
C VAL A 320 -23.17 -8.56 9.41
N ASN A 321 -22.73 -8.83 10.64
CA ASN A 321 -23.37 -9.75 11.57
C ASN A 321 -24.49 -9.14 12.44
N GLU A 322 -24.70 -7.81 12.45
CA GLU A 322 -25.54 -7.19 13.50
C GLU A 322 -26.94 -6.67 13.11
N ILE A 323 -27.36 -6.61 11.85
CA ILE A 323 -28.62 -5.88 11.55
C ILE A 323 -29.55 -6.60 10.55
N GLY A 324 -30.77 -6.87 11.02
CA GLY A 324 -31.85 -7.54 10.29
C GLY A 324 -32.68 -6.68 9.33
N VAL A 325 -32.22 -5.52 8.83
CA VAL A 325 -32.90 -4.74 7.77
C VAL A 325 -31.90 -3.93 6.94
N THR A 326 -32.08 -3.95 5.60
CA THR A 326 -31.34 -3.23 4.54
C THR A 326 -29.84 -3.53 4.46
N GLN A 327 -29.41 -4.20 3.38
CA GLN A 327 -28.01 -4.55 3.16
C GLN A 327 -27.14 -3.29 3.19
N VAL A 328 -26.28 -3.18 4.20
CA VAL A 328 -25.32 -2.07 4.30
C VAL A 328 -24.03 -2.38 3.56
N ALA A 329 -23.83 -3.64 3.20
CA ALA A 329 -22.70 -4.12 2.43
C ALA A 329 -23.13 -5.31 1.56
N VAL A 330 -22.48 -5.45 0.40
CA VAL A 330 -22.54 -6.63 -0.47
C VAL A 330 -21.11 -7.09 -0.72
N GLY A 331 -20.81 -8.36 -0.44
CA GLY A 331 -19.46 -8.92 -0.49
C GLY A 331 -18.84 -9.13 0.90
N SER A 332 -17.57 -9.56 0.94
CA SER A 332 -16.84 -9.77 2.20
C SER A 332 -16.30 -8.44 2.75
N LEU A 333 -16.58 -8.12 4.01
CA LEU A 333 -15.97 -6.99 4.71
C LEU A 333 -14.55 -7.27 5.20
N GLU A 334 -14.06 -8.49 5.04
CA GLU A 334 -12.69 -8.88 5.37
C GLU A 334 -11.74 -8.21 4.37
N ASN A 335 -11.41 -6.95 4.62
CA ASN A 335 -10.37 -6.22 3.91
C ASN A 335 -9.15 -6.12 4.83
N ARG A 336 -8.01 -6.62 4.37
CA ARG A 336 -6.80 -6.67 5.21
C ARG A 336 -6.27 -5.30 5.65
N LEU A 337 -6.69 -4.20 5.02
CA LEU A 337 -6.34 -2.83 5.49
C LEU A 337 -7.10 -2.41 6.75
N PHE A 338 -8.22 -3.06 7.06
CA PHE A 338 -8.97 -2.84 8.29
C PHE A 338 -8.26 -3.50 9.49
N GLY A 339 -7.49 -4.57 9.28
CA GLY A 339 -6.78 -5.27 10.36
C GLY A 339 -7.72 -6.02 11.31
N ASP A 340 -7.14 -6.87 12.17
CA ASP A 340 -7.90 -7.70 13.14
C ASP A 340 -8.24 -6.93 14.44
N ASP A 341 -7.57 -5.79 14.68
CA ASP A 341 -7.60 -5.02 15.93
C ASP A 341 -8.47 -3.73 15.84
N MET A 342 -9.46 -3.67 14.95
CA MET A 342 -10.40 -2.53 14.89
C MET A 342 -11.69 -2.73 15.66
#